data_AF-A0A960BZ42-F1
#
_entry.id   AF-A0A960BZ42-F1
#
_cell.length_a   1.000
_cell.length_b   1.000
_cell.length_c   1.000
_cell.angle_alpha   90.00
_cell.angle_beta   90.00
_cell.angle_gamma   90.00
#
_symmetry.space_group_name_H-M   'P 1'
#
loop_
_entity.id
_entity.type
_entity.pdbx_description
1 polymer ?
#
loop_
_entity_poly.entity_id
_entity_poly.type
_entity_poly.pdbx_seq_one_letter_code
_entity_poly.pdbx_strand_id
1 'polypeptide(L)'
;HPEFRTVPMVWYIPPLSPVVDAVSRDGHDGEDIGNLFGALEALRIPIEYLAGLFTAGETTIVEGVLRRLAAMRSYMRDINLGRETQPHIPESVGLTEEQMYSMYRLLALAKYEERYVIPTAYADAEPRSMEEPGCSLSFEGGPGMYESGPFGEASGRPVPVAVESFHALRHRQTSEGMAANETRPPRVNLLNWDGRGAPAGMFPGSEEPE
;
A
#
# COMPACT_ATOMS: atom_id res chain seq x y z
N HIS A 1 -0.80 2.12 9.25
CA HIS A 1 -0.28 0.75 9.40
C HIS A 1 1.01 0.54 8.60
N PRO A 2 2.13 1.18 8.99
CA PRO A 2 3.44 0.89 8.38
C PRO A 2 3.92 -0.56 8.63
N GLU A 3 3.44 -1.22 9.68
CA GLU A 3 3.74 -2.60 10.03
C GLU A 3 3.35 -3.64 8.97
N PHE A 4 2.46 -3.29 8.03
CA PHE A 4 2.10 -4.15 6.90
C PHE A 4 3.18 -4.20 5.81
N ARG A 5 4.20 -3.35 5.89
CA ARG A 5 5.38 -3.34 5.00
C ARG A 5 5.04 -3.21 3.51
N THR A 6 3.91 -2.59 3.18
CA THR A 6 3.49 -2.30 1.80
C THR A 6 4.04 -0.99 1.26
N VAL A 7 4.73 -0.20 2.10
CA VAL A 7 5.19 1.18 1.81
C VAL A 7 4.01 2.04 1.35
N PRO A 8 3.09 2.42 2.26
CA PRO A 8 1.88 3.14 1.89
C PRO A 8 2.21 4.52 1.29
N MET A 9 1.47 4.88 0.24
CA MET A 9 1.59 6.18 -0.44
C MET A 9 0.57 7.22 0.04
N VAL A 10 -0.29 6.87 1.00
CA VAL A 10 -1.28 7.75 1.61
C VAL A 10 -0.98 7.90 3.10
N TRP A 11 -0.87 9.15 3.54
CA TRP A 11 -0.40 9.54 4.87
C TRP A 11 -1.45 10.39 5.56
N TYR A 12 -1.44 10.40 6.90
CA TYR A 12 -2.44 11.08 7.72
C TYR A 12 -1.77 11.93 8.79
N ILE A 13 -2.40 13.06 9.12
CA ILE A 13 -2.04 13.90 10.26
C ILE A 13 -2.97 13.53 11.42
N PRO A 14 -2.46 13.14 12.60
CA PRO A 14 -3.29 12.79 13.75
C PRO A 14 -4.09 14.01 14.25
N PRO A 15 -5.34 13.82 14.71
CA PRO A 15 -6.16 14.92 15.18
C PRO A 15 -5.74 15.38 16.58
N LEU A 16 -5.77 16.69 16.82
CA LEU A 16 -5.81 17.23 18.18
C LEU A 16 -7.21 16.93 18.75
N SER A 17 -7.30 15.97 19.66
CA SER A 17 -8.52 15.74 20.45
C SER A 17 -8.83 17.00 21.29
N PRO A 18 -10.07 17.21 21.77
CA PRO A 18 -10.42 18.38 22.59
C PRO A 18 -9.68 18.38 23.94
N VAL A 19 -8.45 18.90 23.93
CA VAL A 19 -7.60 19.11 25.11
C VAL A 19 -8.06 20.36 25.87
N VAL A 20 -8.46 21.38 25.13
CA VAL A 20 -8.78 22.71 25.67
C VAL A 20 -9.98 22.68 26.61
N ASP A 21 -10.98 21.85 26.31
CA ASP A 21 -12.17 21.70 27.16
C ASP A 21 -11.86 21.07 28.53
N ALA A 22 -10.82 20.24 28.62
CA ALA A 22 -10.38 19.64 29.87
C ALA A 22 -9.60 20.65 30.72
N VAL A 23 -8.68 21.40 30.11
CA VAL A 23 -7.81 22.37 30.78
C VAL A 23 -8.54 23.64 31.21
N SER A 24 -9.51 24.11 30.40
CA SER A 24 -10.25 25.35 30.67
C SER A 24 -11.14 25.26 31.91
N ARG A 25 -11.46 24.03 32.38
CA ARG A 25 -12.24 23.81 33.61
C ARG A 25 -11.50 24.19 34.88
N ASP A 26 -10.17 24.16 34.85
CA ASP A 26 -9.31 24.50 35.99
C ASP A 26 -8.89 25.98 35.99
N GLY A 27 -9.52 26.82 35.16
CA GLY A 27 -9.26 28.27 35.10
C GLY A 27 -7.94 28.67 34.44
N HIS A 28 -7.23 27.71 33.84
CA HIS A 28 -5.98 27.95 33.10
C HIS A 28 -6.29 28.30 31.64
N ASP A 29 -5.44 29.13 31.01
CA ASP A 29 -5.54 29.39 29.56
C ASP A 29 -5.21 28.09 28.81
N GLY A 30 -6.25 27.41 28.33
CA GLY A 30 -6.13 26.14 27.62
C GLY A 30 -5.43 26.23 26.26
N GLU A 31 -5.07 27.44 25.82
CA GLU A 31 -4.31 27.69 24.59
C GLU A 31 -2.86 28.13 24.88
N ASP A 32 -2.48 28.27 26.15
CA ASP A 32 -1.09 28.49 26.55
C ASP A 32 -0.27 27.22 26.28
N ILE A 33 0.94 27.39 25.75
CA ILE A 33 1.80 26.28 25.34
C ILE A 33 2.14 25.33 26.50
N GLY A 34 2.38 25.86 27.71
CA GLY A 34 2.72 25.06 28.88
C GLY A 34 1.56 24.15 29.29
N ASN A 35 0.34 24.70 29.22
CA ASN A 35 -0.87 23.96 29.52
C ASN A 35 -1.24 22.96 28.41
N LEU A 36 -1.07 23.34 27.14
CA LEU A 36 -1.31 22.48 25.99
C LEU A 36 -0.39 21.26 25.98
N PHE A 37 0.90 21.44 26.29
CA PHE A 37 1.87 20.33 26.35
C PHE A 37 1.60 19.38 27.50
N GLY A 38 1.28 19.91 28.70
CA GLY A 38 0.89 19.06 29.83
C GLY A 38 -0.41 18.30 29.59
N ALA A 39 -1.31 18.86 28.77
CA ALA A 39 -2.61 18.26 28.50
C ALA A 39 -2.63 17.34 27.26
N LEU A 40 -1.50 17.14 26.58
CA LEU A 40 -1.36 16.06 25.59
C LEU A 40 -1.54 14.67 26.24
N GLU A 41 -1.16 14.50 27.49
CA GLU A 41 -1.40 13.27 28.26
C GLU A 41 -2.89 13.10 28.64
N ALA A 42 -3.66 14.19 28.63
CA ALA A 42 -5.09 14.23 28.93
C ALA A 42 -5.98 14.16 27.69
N LEU A 43 -5.43 13.82 26.52
CA LEU A 43 -6.21 13.63 25.30
C LEU A 43 -7.29 12.57 25.52
N ARG A 44 -8.51 12.87 25.07
CA ARG A 44 -9.63 11.92 25.09
C ARG A 44 -9.33 10.66 24.29
N ILE A 45 -8.57 10.79 23.21
CA ILE A 45 -8.08 9.66 22.41
C ILE A 45 -6.69 9.31 22.95
N PRO A 46 -6.49 8.10 23.49
CA PRO A 46 -5.19 7.67 23.98
C PRO A 46 -4.13 7.72 22.88
N ILE A 47 -2.92 8.16 23.22
CA ILE A 47 -1.85 8.30 22.24
C ILE A 47 -1.38 6.94 21.70
N GLU A 48 -1.50 5.90 22.53
CA GLU A 48 -1.20 4.51 22.19
C GLU A 48 -2.09 4.00 21.06
N TYR A 49 -3.35 4.44 21.04
CA TYR A 49 -4.29 4.10 19.97
C TYR A 49 -3.84 4.71 18.63
N LEU A 50 -3.45 5.99 18.65
CA LEU A 50 -2.94 6.68 17.46
C LEU A 50 -1.61 6.08 16.99
N ALA A 51 -0.73 5.70 17.91
CA ALA A 51 0.54 5.07 17.60
C ALA A 51 0.34 3.70 16.93
N GLY A 52 -0.62 2.90 17.39
CA GLY A 52 -1.00 1.65 16.73
C GLY A 52 -1.49 1.85 15.29
N LEU A 53 -2.14 2.98 14.99
CA LEU A 53 -2.64 3.27 13.65
C LEU A 53 -1.56 3.82 12.71
N PHE A 54 -0.72 4.72 13.19
CA PHE A 54 0.17 5.53 12.33
C PHE A 54 1.63 5.09 12.34
N THR A 55 2.13 4.54 13.45
CA THR A 55 3.57 4.42 13.71
C THR A 55 3.98 3.04 14.22
N ALA A 56 3.14 2.01 14.00
CA ALA A 56 3.35 0.64 14.47
C ALA A 56 3.57 0.53 16.00
N GLY A 57 2.92 1.41 16.76
CA GLY A 57 2.99 1.45 18.23
C GLY A 57 3.99 2.47 18.80
N GLU A 58 4.75 3.19 17.98
CA GLU A 58 5.72 4.17 18.46
C GLU A 58 5.03 5.51 18.84
N THR A 59 4.85 5.74 20.14
CA THR A 59 4.11 6.90 20.66
C THR A 59 4.88 8.21 20.51
N THR A 60 6.20 8.18 20.58
CA THR A 60 7.05 9.40 20.55
C THR A 60 6.88 10.20 19.26
N ILE A 61 6.69 9.51 18.12
CA ILE A 61 6.46 10.14 16.82
C ILE A 61 5.11 10.88 16.83
N VAL A 62 4.06 10.23 17.31
CA VAL A 62 2.72 10.82 17.38
C VAL A 62 2.72 12.03 18.33
N GLU A 63 3.37 11.89 19.48
CA GLU A 63 3.52 12.97 20.45
C GLU A 63 4.23 14.18 19.84
N GLY A 64 5.33 13.97 19.12
CA GLY A 64 6.05 15.03 18.42
C GLY A 64 5.18 15.76 17.40
N VAL A 65 4.35 15.04 16.64
CA VAL A 65 3.41 15.65 15.68
C VAL A 65 2.33 16.46 16.40
N LEU A 66 1.75 15.93 17.47
CA LEU A 66 0.73 16.62 18.26
C LEU A 66 1.28 17.88 18.94
N ARG A 67 2.51 17.84 19.48
CA ARG A 67 3.22 19.00 20.02
C ARG A 67 3.39 20.09 18.97
N ARG A 68 3.77 19.74 17.73
CA ARG A 68 3.89 20.70 16.61
C ARG A 68 2.56 21.37 16.27
N LEU A 69 1.47 20.61 16.22
CA LEU A 69 0.13 21.15 15.95
C LEU A 69 -0.34 22.08 17.09
N ALA A 70 -0.08 21.71 18.34
CA ALA A 70 -0.40 22.53 19.51
C ALA A 70 0.42 23.83 19.53
N ALA A 71 1.72 23.75 19.25
CA ALA A 71 2.61 24.92 19.15
C ALA A 71 2.13 25.89 18.06
N MET A 72 1.75 25.37 16.88
CA MET A 72 1.19 26.20 15.81
C MET A 72 -0.08 26.93 16.23
N ARG A 73 -0.98 26.23 16.93
CA ARG A 73 -2.23 26.81 17.40
C ARG A 73 -1.99 27.93 18.41
N SER A 74 -1.11 27.71 19.38
CA SER A 74 -0.73 28.71 20.38
C SER A 74 -0.05 29.93 19.74
N TYR A 75 0.93 29.70 18.87
CA TYR A 75 1.66 30.76 18.17
C TYR A 75 0.74 31.62 17.28
N MET A 76 -0.12 30.99 16.48
CA MET A 76 -1.04 31.72 15.59
C MET A 76 -2.16 32.42 16.36
N ARG A 77 -2.52 31.95 17.55
CA ARG A 77 -3.47 32.65 18.43
C ARG A 77 -2.92 34.00 18.86
N ASP A 78 -1.67 34.08 19.29
CA ASP A 78 -1.07 35.36 19.71
C ASP A 78 -1.09 36.38 18.57
N ILE A 79 -0.74 35.94 17.36
CA ILE A 79 -0.81 36.77 16.15
C ILE A 79 -2.25 37.23 15.88
N ASN A 80 -3.22 36.32 15.95
CA ASN A 80 -4.63 36.65 15.71
C ASN A 80 -5.22 37.61 16.77
N LEU A 81 -4.68 37.58 18.00
CA LEU A 81 -5.05 38.48 19.08
C LEU A 81 -4.28 39.80 19.07
N GLY A 82 -3.37 40.00 18.10
CA GLY A 82 -2.54 41.21 18.00
C GLY A 82 -1.47 41.31 19.11
N ARG A 83 -1.10 40.18 19.71
CA ARG A 83 0.00 40.08 20.68
C ARG A 83 1.33 39.94 19.94
N GLU A 84 2.43 40.21 20.65
CA GLU A 84 3.77 39.98 20.11
C GLU A 84 4.00 38.49 19.84
N THR A 85 4.74 38.18 18.77
CA THR A 85 5.13 36.80 18.47
C THR A 85 6.10 36.31 19.52
N GLN A 86 5.99 35.02 19.84
CA GLN A 86 6.83 34.36 20.83
C GLN A 86 7.71 33.29 20.15
N PRO A 87 8.95 33.64 19.73
CA PRO A 87 9.80 32.74 18.92
C PRO A 87 10.15 31.42 19.61
N HIS A 88 10.16 31.41 20.95
CA HIS A 88 10.44 30.20 21.73
C HIS A 88 9.38 29.10 21.53
N ILE A 89 8.16 29.44 21.07
CA ILE A 89 7.07 28.47 20.82
C ILE A 89 7.45 27.54 19.65
N PRO A 90 7.73 28.05 18.42
CA PRO A 90 8.29 27.23 17.34
C PRO A 90 9.57 26.49 17.73
N GLU A 91 10.49 27.14 18.43
CA GLU A 91 11.78 26.54 18.82
C GLU A 91 11.60 25.31 19.71
N SER A 92 10.60 25.32 20.60
CA SER A 92 10.29 24.19 21.49
C SER A 92 9.95 22.88 20.76
N VAL A 93 9.53 22.97 19.49
CA VAL A 93 9.20 21.83 18.63
C VAL A 93 10.17 21.66 17.46
N GLY A 94 11.30 22.38 17.50
CA GLY A 94 12.36 22.33 16.51
C GLY A 94 12.00 22.98 15.18
N LEU A 95 11.14 24.00 15.18
CA LEU A 95 10.75 24.76 14.00
C LEU A 95 11.17 26.23 14.13
N THR A 96 11.43 26.88 13.00
CA THR A 96 11.57 28.35 12.95
C THR A 96 10.20 29.02 12.85
N GLU A 97 10.13 30.33 13.10
CA GLU A 97 8.90 31.12 12.87
C GLU A 97 8.42 30.99 11.41
N GLU A 98 9.34 31.05 10.44
CA GLU A 98 9.03 30.89 9.01
C GLU A 98 8.46 29.51 8.68
N GLN A 99 9.02 28.44 9.27
CA GLN A 99 8.49 27.09 9.13
C GLN A 99 7.11 26.96 9.76
N MET A 100 6.88 27.63 10.91
CA MET A 100 5.58 27.67 11.57
C MET A 100 4.52 28.34 10.68
N TYR A 101 4.86 29.50 10.08
CA TYR A 101 3.99 30.17 9.12
C TYR A 101 3.74 29.34 7.85
N SER A 102 4.76 28.62 7.37
CA SER A 102 4.61 27.71 6.22
C SER A 102 3.65 26.57 6.53
N MET A 103 3.74 25.99 7.73
CA MET A 103 2.83 24.96 8.20
C MET A 103 1.39 25.50 8.33
N TYR A 104 1.21 26.70 8.89
CA TYR A 104 -0.09 27.38 8.94
C TYR A 104 -0.67 27.64 7.55
N ARG A 105 0.16 28.08 6.59
CA ARG A 105 -0.24 28.29 5.20
C ARG A 105 -0.77 27.01 4.57
N LEU A 106 -0.07 25.89 4.74
CA LEU A 106 -0.48 24.60 4.17
C LEU A 106 -1.72 24.00 4.84
N LEU A 107 -1.82 24.10 6.18
CA LEU A 107 -2.87 23.42 6.94
C LEU A 107 -4.14 24.25 7.15
N ALA A 108 -4.02 25.57 7.36
CA ALA A 108 -5.14 26.44 7.71
C ALA A 108 -5.62 27.31 6.54
N LEU A 109 -4.71 27.96 5.80
CA LEU A 109 -5.09 28.72 4.60
C LEU A 109 -5.42 27.80 3.42
N ALA A 110 -4.57 26.79 3.22
CA ALA A 110 -4.80 25.65 2.33
C ALA A 110 -5.34 26.04 0.94
N LYS A 111 -4.65 26.99 0.28
CA LYS A 111 -5.02 27.45 -1.07
C LYS A 111 -5.06 26.28 -2.05
N TYR A 112 -5.99 26.32 -3.00
CA TYR A 112 -6.20 25.22 -3.95
C TYR A 112 -4.90 24.81 -4.69
N GLU A 113 -4.16 25.80 -5.18
CA GLU A 113 -2.89 25.61 -5.90
C GLU A 113 -1.76 25.00 -5.05
N GLU A 114 -1.86 25.09 -3.72
CA GLU A 114 -0.87 24.57 -2.78
C GLU A 114 -1.26 23.19 -2.24
N ARG A 115 -2.56 22.85 -2.26
CA ARG A 115 -3.06 21.51 -1.88
C ARG A 115 -2.77 20.45 -2.93
N TYR A 116 -2.82 20.83 -4.20
CA TYR A 116 -2.73 19.90 -5.33
C TYR A 116 -1.60 20.28 -6.26
N VAL A 117 -0.39 19.82 -5.92
CA VAL A 117 0.79 19.92 -6.79
C VAL A 117 0.91 18.61 -7.57
N ILE A 118 0.00 18.42 -8.54
CA ILE A 118 -0.02 17.23 -9.41
C ILE A 118 0.62 17.63 -10.75
N PRO A 119 1.84 17.16 -11.05
CA PRO A 119 2.46 17.46 -12.33
C PRO A 119 1.66 16.81 -13.47
N THR A 120 1.71 17.41 -14.66
CA THR A 120 1.19 16.76 -15.86
C THR A 120 1.95 15.45 -16.07
N ALA A 121 1.23 14.33 -16.12
CA ALA A 121 1.83 13.07 -16.53
C ALA A 121 2.49 13.28 -17.90
N TYR A 122 3.77 12.93 -18.01
CA TYR A 122 4.51 12.99 -19.27
C TYR A 122 3.90 11.93 -20.21
N ALA A 123 2.92 12.35 -21.02
CA ALA A 123 2.25 11.50 -22.00
C ALA A 123 3.07 11.29 -23.28
N ASP A 124 4.23 11.94 -23.40
CA ASP A 124 5.01 12.03 -24.64
C ASP A 124 6.14 10.97 -24.76
N ALA A 125 5.99 9.79 -24.13
CA ALA A 125 6.88 8.65 -24.43
C ALA A 125 6.44 7.89 -25.70
N GLU A 126 5.23 8.14 -26.19
CA GLU A 126 4.75 7.67 -27.51
C GLU A 126 4.32 8.91 -28.31
N PRO A 127 4.86 9.12 -29.54
CA PRO A 127 4.41 10.23 -30.36
C PRO A 127 2.92 10.05 -30.62
N ARG A 128 2.11 11.09 -30.37
CA ARG A 128 0.69 11.15 -30.75
C ARG A 128 0.53 10.74 -32.21
N SER A 129 0.24 9.46 -32.47
CA SER A 129 -0.32 9.03 -33.73
C SER A 129 -1.74 9.57 -33.75
N MET A 130 -1.99 10.45 -34.72
CA MET A 130 -3.31 10.91 -35.12
C MET A 130 -4.29 9.74 -35.22
N GLU A 131 -5.06 9.42 -34.19
CA GLU A 131 -6.32 8.68 -34.32
C GLU A 131 -7.31 9.12 -33.24
N GLU A 132 -8.26 9.94 -33.70
CA GLU A 132 -9.68 9.98 -33.33
C GLU A 132 -10.17 10.29 -31.88
N PRO A 133 -11.30 11.03 -31.77
CA PRO A 133 -11.88 11.44 -30.49
C PRO A 133 -12.72 10.30 -29.89
N GLY A 134 -12.08 9.36 -29.19
CA GLY A 134 -12.85 8.33 -28.49
C GLY A 134 -12.04 7.11 -28.11
N CYS A 135 -11.20 7.22 -27.09
CA CYS A 135 -10.59 6.05 -26.46
C CYS A 135 -11.61 5.36 -25.54
N SER A 136 -12.72 4.88 -26.11
CA SER A 136 -13.66 3.97 -25.44
C SER A 136 -13.66 2.64 -26.18
N LEU A 137 -13.35 1.55 -25.48
CA LEU A 137 -13.37 0.19 -26.03
C LEU A 137 -14.79 -0.39 -26.15
N SER A 138 -15.79 0.38 -25.71
CA SER A 138 -17.20 0.04 -25.73
C SER A 138 -17.82 0.38 -27.09
N PHE A 139 -17.46 -0.39 -28.11
CA PHE A 139 -18.19 -0.46 -29.37
C PHE A 139 -18.52 -1.92 -29.70
N GLU A 140 -19.58 -2.14 -30.46
CA GLU A 140 -20.01 -3.49 -30.86
C GLU A 140 -18.89 -4.14 -31.70
N GLY A 141 -18.28 -5.22 -31.18
CA GLY A 141 -17.08 -5.86 -31.76
C GLY A 141 -15.71 -5.33 -31.28
N GLY A 142 -15.66 -4.51 -30.21
CA GLY A 142 -14.42 -4.00 -29.63
C GLY A 142 -13.59 -5.04 -28.85
N PRO A 143 -12.32 -4.75 -28.50
CA PRO A 143 -11.43 -5.72 -27.87
C PRO A 143 -11.99 -6.16 -26.50
N GLY A 144 -12.24 -7.46 -26.38
CA GLY A 144 -13.02 -8.09 -25.29
C GLY A 144 -14.34 -8.72 -25.76
N MET A 145 -14.86 -8.29 -26.91
CA MET A 145 -16.02 -8.86 -27.61
C MET A 145 -15.56 -9.71 -28.79
N TYR A 146 -14.74 -10.72 -28.52
CA TYR A 146 -14.27 -11.65 -29.56
C TYR A 146 -15.34 -12.73 -29.80
N GLU A 147 -15.57 -13.11 -31.07
CA GLU A 147 -16.33 -14.33 -31.44
C GLU A 147 -15.58 -15.61 -30.98
N SER A 148 -14.29 -15.48 -30.68
CA SER A 148 -13.41 -16.52 -30.16
C SER A 148 -13.10 -16.20 -28.69
N GLY A 149 -13.36 -17.12 -27.77
CA GLY A 149 -13.36 -16.88 -26.32
C GLY A 149 -12.07 -16.31 -25.66
N PRO A 150 -11.99 -16.30 -24.32
CA PRO A 150 -11.12 -15.41 -23.51
C PRO A 150 -9.60 -15.60 -23.65
N PHE A 151 -9.14 -16.49 -24.52
CA PHE A 151 -7.73 -16.65 -24.83
C PHE A 151 -7.50 -16.25 -26.29
N GLY A 152 -6.73 -15.20 -26.50
CA GLY A 152 -6.46 -14.65 -27.83
C GLY A 152 -5.83 -15.67 -28.78
N GLU A 153 -5.85 -15.40 -30.09
CA GLU A 153 -5.45 -16.35 -31.15
C GLU A 153 -4.02 -16.91 -31.01
N ALA A 154 -3.14 -16.22 -30.27
CA ALA A 154 -1.78 -16.66 -29.95
C ALA A 154 -1.71 -17.80 -28.89
N SER A 155 -2.81 -18.09 -28.19
CA SER A 155 -2.88 -19.14 -27.16
C SER A 155 -3.02 -20.56 -27.72
N GLY A 156 -3.11 -20.70 -29.05
CA GLY A 156 -3.36 -21.96 -29.72
C GLY A 156 -4.82 -22.40 -29.63
N ARG A 157 -5.29 -23.11 -30.65
CA ARG A 157 -6.66 -23.66 -30.63
C ARG A 157 -6.74 -24.79 -29.61
N PRO A 158 -7.80 -24.88 -28.79
CA PRO A 158 -7.99 -26.04 -27.93
C PRO A 158 -8.04 -27.30 -28.80
N VAL A 159 -7.07 -28.20 -28.61
CA VAL A 159 -7.02 -29.47 -29.34
C VAL A 159 -8.17 -30.34 -28.80
N PRO A 160 -9.12 -30.77 -29.65
CA PRO A 160 -10.20 -31.63 -29.18
C PRO A 160 -9.62 -32.97 -28.74
N VAL A 161 -9.58 -33.20 -27.44
CA VAL A 161 -9.23 -34.50 -26.87
C VAL A 161 -10.51 -35.35 -26.91
N ALA A 162 -10.48 -36.45 -27.66
CA ALA A 162 -11.58 -37.42 -27.67
C ALA A 162 -11.89 -37.87 -26.23
N VAL A 163 -13.16 -38.09 -25.92
CA VAL A 163 -13.62 -38.47 -24.57
C VAL A 163 -12.89 -39.73 -24.09
N GLU A 164 -12.63 -40.66 -25.01
CA GLU A 164 -11.84 -41.87 -24.77
C GLU A 164 -10.40 -41.54 -24.34
N SER A 165 -9.76 -40.56 -24.97
CA SER A 165 -8.41 -40.12 -24.64
C SER A 165 -8.35 -39.45 -23.26
N PHE A 166 -9.39 -38.68 -22.89
CA PHE A 166 -9.51 -38.10 -21.55
C PHE A 166 -9.66 -39.18 -20.47
N HIS A 167 -10.52 -40.17 -20.69
CA HIS A 167 -10.69 -41.29 -19.76
C HIS A 167 -9.44 -42.17 -19.67
N ALA A 168 -8.72 -42.38 -20.78
CA ALA A 168 -7.47 -43.14 -20.78
C ALA A 168 -6.36 -42.44 -19.99
N LEU A 169 -6.21 -41.12 -20.12
CA LEU A 169 -5.27 -40.31 -19.34
C LEU A 169 -5.64 -40.27 -17.85
N ARG A 170 -6.92 -40.09 -17.54
CA ARG A 170 -7.42 -40.11 -16.16
C ARG A 170 -7.17 -41.45 -15.50
N HIS A 171 -7.47 -42.57 -16.17
CA HIS A 171 -7.20 -43.91 -15.66
C HIS A 171 -5.72 -44.15 -15.41
N ARG A 172 -4.84 -43.65 -16.28
CA ARG A 172 -3.38 -43.77 -16.12
C ARG A 172 -2.88 -42.96 -14.93
N GLN A 173 -3.44 -41.77 -14.67
CA GLN A 173 -3.08 -40.94 -13.52
C GLN A 173 -3.63 -41.49 -12.18
N THR A 174 -4.76 -42.19 -12.21
CA THR A 174 -5.37 -42.75 -10.98
C THR A 174 -4.95 -44.19 -10.71
N SER A 175 -4.33 -44.91 -11.65
CA SER A 175 -3.76 -46.23 -11.40
C SER A 175 -2.49 -46.16 -10.55
N GLU A 176 -2.34 -47.09 -9.61
CA GLU A 176 -1.20 -47.15 -8.66
C GLU A 176 0.05 -47.85 -9.23
N GLY A 177 -0.03 -48.43 -10.44
CA GLY A 177 1.07 -49.18 -11.06
C GLY A 177 1.72 -48.48 -12.26
N MET A 178 3.05 -48.53 -12.36
CA MET A 178 3.77 -48.18 -13.58
C MET A 178 3.29 -49.09 -14.73
N ALA A 179 2.92 -48.50 -15.87
CA ALA A 179 2.60 -49.26 -17.08
C ALA A 179 3.87 -49.80 -17.74
N ALA A 180 4.56 -50.74 -17.08
CA ALA A 180 5.66 -51.51 -17.64
C ALA A 180 5.19 -52.97 -17.78
N ASN A 181 5.16 -53.47 -19.02
CA ASN A 181 4.95 -54.87 -19.28
C ASN A 181 6.33 -55.56 -19.28
N GLU A 182 6.46 -56.74 -18.66
CA GLU A 182 7.75 -57.46 -18.49
C GLU A 182 8.48 -57.74 -19.82
N THR A 183 7.78 -57.68 -20.95
CA THR A 183 8.32 -57.98 -22.28
C THR A 183 8.81 -56.78 -23.08
N ARG A 184 8.63 -55.53 -22.61
CA ARG A 184 9.21 -54.32 -23.23
C ARG A 184 9.25 -53.15 -22.23
N PRO A 185 10.43 -52.76 -21.69
CA PRO A 185 10.51 -51.61 -20.82
C PRO A 185 10.26 -50.33 -21.65
N PRO A 186 9.26 -49.50 -21.31
CA PRO A 186 9.06 -48.22 -21.97
C PRO A 186 10.22 -47.29 -21.60
N ARG A 187 10.88 -46.67 -22.59
CA ARG A 187 11.86 -45.62 -22.34
C ARG A 187 11.11 -44.42 -21.74
N VAL A 188 11.20 -44.24 -20.43
CA VAL A 188 10.60 -43.11 -19.72
C VAL A 188 11.49 -41.87 -19.95
N ASN A 189 10.91 -40.78 -20.44
CA ASN A 189 11.54 -39.45 -20.54
C ASN A 189 10.76 -38.46 -19.65
N LEU A 190 11.39 -37.37 -19.22
CA LEU A 190 10.81 -36.32 -18.36
C LEU A 190 9.49 -35.77 -18.89
N LEU A 191 9.28 -35.76 -20.21
CA LEU A 191 8.03 -35.32 -20.83
C LEU A 191 6.84 -36.28 -20.61
N ASN A 192 7.12 -37.56 -20.28
CA ASN A 192 6.11 -38.61 -20.11
C ASN A 192 6.10 -39.19 -18.69
N TRP A 193 6.88 -38.63 -17.76
CA TRP A 193 6.95 -39.08 -16.38
C TRP A 193 5.85 -38.42 -15.55
N ASP A 194 5.10 -39.23 -14.81
CA ASP A 194 3.93 -38.83 -14.03
C ASP A 194 4.28 -38.48 -12.56
N GLY A 195 5.57 -38.41 -12.23
CA GLY A 195 6.05 -38.07 -10.89
C GLY A 195 6.01 -39.21 -9.89
N ARG A 196 5.54 -40.42 -10.27
CA ARG A 196 5.44 -41.57 -9.37
C ARG A 196 6.58 -42.56 -9.61
N GLY A 197 7.40 -42.76 -8.58
CA GLY A 197 8.57 -43.63 -8.61
C GLY A 197 9.77 -43.03 -9.36
N ALA A 198 10.97 -43.49 -9.03
CA ALA A 198 12.21 -43.10 -9.72
C ALA A 198 12.64 -44.24 -10.66
N PRO A 199 12.43 -44.13 -11.99
CA PRO A 199 12.90 -45.15 -12.92
C PRO A 199 14.43 -45.22 -12.93
N ALA A 200 14.97 -46.44 -12.97
CA ALA A 200 16.41 -46.69 -12.95
C ALA A 200 17.12 -45.93 -14.09
N GLY A 201 18.09 -45.07 -13.73
CA GLY A 201 18.86 -44.25 -14.67
C GLY A 201 18.30 -42.87 -14.99
N MET A 202 17.17 -42.45 -14.40
CA MET A 202 16.63 -41.09 -14.57
C MET A 202 17.28 -40.06 -13.65
N PHE A 203 17.81 -40.49 -12.51
CA PHE A 203 18.56 -39.65 -11.56
C PHE A 203 19.90 -40.31 -11.24
N PRO A 204 20.99 -39.54 -11.09
CA PRO A 204 22.26 -40.08 -10.62
C PRO A 204 22.07 -40.71 -9.23
N GLY A 205 22.60 -41.91 -9.03
CA GLY A 205 22.54 -42.59 -7.74
C GLY A 205 23.24 -41.78 -6.66
N SER A 206 22.69 -41.73 -5.45
CA SER A 206 23.41 -41.24 -4.29
C SER A 206 24.53 -42.22 -3.96
N GLU A 207 25.78 -41.84 -4.23
CA GLU A 207 26.92 -42.45 -3.52
C GLU A 207 26.78 -42.10 -2.04
N GLU A 208 26.57 -43.11 -1.19
CA GLU A 208 26.72 -42.95 0.25
C GLU A 208 28.19 -42.67 0.57
N PRO A 209 28.52 -41.75 1.49
CA PRO A 209 29.89 -41.52 1.91
C PRO A 209 30.35 -42.66 2.84
N GLU A 210 31.48 -43.29 2.52
CA GLU A 210 32.32 -44.00 3.51
C GLU A 210 33.10 -43.00 4.38
#